data_AF-A0A4R4V4J5-F1
#
_entry.id   AF-A0A4R4V4J5-F1
#
_cell.length_a   1.000
_cell.length_b   1.000
_cell.length_c   1.000
_cell.angle_alpha   90.00
_cell.angle_beta   90.00
_cell.angle_gamma   90.00
#
_symmetry.space_group_name_H-M   'P 1'
#
loop_
_entity.id
_entity.type
_entity.pdbx_description
1 polymer ?
#
loop_
_entity_poly.entity_id
_entity_poly.type
_entity_poly.pdbx_seq_one_letter_code
_entity_poly.pdbx_strand_id
1 'polypeptide(L)'
;MAVLIAAPFKLPDRVAIVAFGCAVAYVLHLLGRVRVEADEEGITIVNAVRTHRYSWPEILDVTLLVGDPWPRIDFSDGRTIGAMGIQGSEKARARRATAELEALIRERGEAREE
;
A
#
# COMPACT_ATOMS: atom_id res chain seq x y z
N MET A 1 11.74 -45.03 29.37
CA MET A 1 13.10 -44.91 28.80
C MET A 1 12.95 -44.89 27.30
N ALA A 2 13.49 -43.83 26.67
CA ALA A 2 13.55 -43.49 25.25
C ALA A 2 13.05 -44.52 24.22
N VAL A 3 12.27 -44.03 23.24
CA VAL A 3 12.28 -44.35 21.79
C VAL A 3 10.86 -44.22 21.28
N LEU A 4 10.51 -43.02 20.81
CA LEU A 4 9.65 -42.73 19.65
C LEU A 4 9.91 -41.25 19.33
N ILE A 5 11.20 -40.97 19.10
CA ILE A 5 11.65 -39.69 18.56
C ILE A 5 10.94 -39.55 17.22
N ALA A 6 10.21 -38.44 17.02
CA ALA A 6 9.54 -38.12 15.77
C ALA A 6 10.46 -38.46 14.59
N ALA A 7 9.94 -39.18 13.59
CA ALA A 7 10.71 -39.59 12.41
C ALA A 7 11.59 -38.43 11.92
N PRO A 8 12.85 -38.67 11.53
CA PRO A 8 13.76 -37.60 11.15
C PRO A 8 13.09 -36.77 10.05
N PHE A 9 12.96 -35.46 10.26
CA PHE A 9 12.37 -34.52 9.30
C PHE A 9 12.75 -34.90 7.88
N LYS A 10 11.77 -35.37 7.11
CA LYS A 10 12.02 -35.85 5.75
C LYS A 10 12.45 -34.65 4.91
N LEU A 11 13.22 -34.89 3.85
CA LEU A 11 13.61 -33.84 2.91
C LEU A 11 12.44 -32.91 2.51
N PRO A 12 11.23 -33.41 2.18
CA PRO A 12 10.06 -32.55 1.93
C PRO A 12 9.68 -31.64 3.10
N ASP A 13 9.74 -32.11 4.35
CA ASP A 13 9.40 -31.30 5.53
C ASP A 13 10.37 -30.12 5.70
N ARG A 14 11.66 -30.35 5.44
CA ARG A 14 12.69 -29.30 5.48
C ARG A 14 12.49 -28.27 4.37
N VAL A 15 12.18 -28.73 3.16
CA VAL A 15 11.87 -27.83 2.03
C VAL A 15 10.61 -27.02 2.32
N ALA A 16 9.58 -27.62 2.89
CA ALA A 16 8.35 -26.93 3.27
C ALA A 16 8.60 -25.85 4.33
N ILE A 17 9.42 -26.12 5.35
CA ILE A 17 9.79 -25.12 6.38
C ILE A 17 10.53 -23.94 5.75
N VAL A 18 11.51 -24.20 4.88
CA VAL A 18 12.26 -23.13 4.21
C VAL A 18 11.34 -22.33 3.28
N ALA A 19 10.53 -23.00 2.47
CA ALA A 19 9.57 -22.36 1.58
C ALA A 19 8.55 -21.50 2.35
N PHE A 20 8.07 -21.98 3.49
CA PHE A 20 7.21 -21.21 4.38
C PHE A 20 7.92 -19.98 4.94
N GLY A 21 9.16 -20.11 5.40
CA GLY A 21 9.99 -18.98 5.84
C GLY A 21 10.17 -17.93 4.73
N CYS A 22 10.48 -18.36 3.51
CA CYS A 22 10.57 -17.48 2.34
C CYS A 22 9.23 -16.80 2.01
N ALA A 23 8.11 -17.52 2.11
CA ALA A 23 6.78 -16.97 1.87
C ALA A 23 6.43 -15.90 2.91
N VAL A 24 6.69 -16.14 4.19
CA VAL A 24 6.49 -15.16 5.27
C VAL A 24 7.39 -13.94 5.05
N ALA A 25 8.68 -14.14 4.76
CA ALA A 25 9.61 -13.05 4.48
C ALA A 25 9.16 -12.22 3.26
N TYR A 26 8.64 -12.87 2.22
CA TYR A 26 8.10 -12.21 1.04
C TYR A 26 6.87 -11.35 1.40
N VAL A 27 5.92 -11.89 2.17
CA VAL A 27 4.74 -11.13 2.63
C VAL A 27 5.16 -9.92 3.49
N LEU A 28 6.09 -10.10 4.43
CA LEU A 28 6.62 -9.00 5.24
C LEU A 28 7.31 -7.93 4.38
N HIS A 29 8.05 -8.35 3.36
CA HIS A 29 8.66 -7.43 2.40
C HIS A 29 7.61 -6.64 1.62
N LEU A 30 6.54 -7.29 1.14
CA LEU A 30 5.44 -6.62 0.45
C LEU A 30 4.75 -5.58 1.34
N LEU A 31 4.50 -5.93 2.61
CA LEU A 31 3.87 -5.03 3.58
C LEU A 31 4.77 -3.83 3.92
N GLY A 32 6.09 -4.04 4.04
CA GLY A 32 7.06 -2.98 4.31
C GLY A 32 7.30 -2.04 3.12
N ARG A 33 6.93 -2.44 1.91
CA ARG A 33 7.11 -1.65 0.68
C ARG A 33 5.97 -0.66 0.43
N VAL A 34 4.84 -0.82 1.12
CA VAL A 34 3.65 0.02 0.89
C VAL A 34 3.95 1.48 1.27
N ARG A 35 3.76 2.39 0.32
CA ARG A 35 4.00 3.84 0.51
C ARG A 35 3.23 4.66 -0.51
N VAL A 36 2.95 5.90 -0.16
CA VAL A 36 2.39 6.92 -1.06
C VAL A 36 3.38 8.07 -1.09
N GLU A 37 3.80 8.46 -2.29
CA GLU A 37 4.80 9.50 -2.50
C GLU A 37 4.21 10.52 -3.47
N ALA A 38 4.17 11.79 -3.06
CA ALA A 38 3.72 12.89 -3.91
C ALA A 38 4.96 13.69 -4.33
N ASP A 39 5.17 13.82 -5.63
CA ASP A 39 6.29 14.52 -6.25
C ASP A 39 5.78 15.70 -7.10
N GLU A 40 6.69 16.50 -7.66
CA GLU A 40 6.34 17.66 -8.51
C GLU A 40 5.55 17.27 -9.78
N GLU A 41 5.74 16.05 -10.29
CA GLU A 41 5.09 15.58 -11.52
C GLU A 41 3.72 14.92 -11.25
N GLY A 42 3.52 14.33 -10.06
CA GLY A 42 2.30 13.61 -9.70
C GLY A 42 2.38 12.83 -8.39
N ILE A 43 1.65 11.71 -8.33
CA ILE A 43 1.59 10.79 -7.18
C ILE A 43 2.04 9.39 -7.60
N THR A 44 2.92 8.79 -6.81
CA THR A 44 3.28 7.38 -6.87
C THR A 44 2.63 6.62 -5.72
N ILE A 45 1.74 5.68 -6.06
CA ILE A 45 1.04 4.80 -5.12
C ILE A 45 1.68 3.42 -5.19
N VAL A 46 2.37 3.03 -4.12
CA VAL A 46 2.94 1.70 -3.96
C VAL A 46 2.03 0.91 -3.01
N ASN A 47 1.22 0.04 -3.57
CA ASN A 47 0.43 -0.94 -2.84
C ASN A 47 1.18 -2.27 -2.74
N ALA A 48 0.71 -3.17 -1.86
CA ALA A 48 1.41 -4.42 -1.54
C ALA A 48 1.78 -5.29 -2.75
N VAL A 49 1.02 -5.21 -3.85
CA VAL A 49 1.27 -6.02 -5.06
C VAL A 49 1.54 -5.17 -6.30
N ARG A 50 1.17 -3.88 -6.30
CA ARG A 50 1.22 -3.02 -7.49
C ARG A 50 1.78 -1.65 -7.18
N THR A 51 2.53 -1.11 -8.13
CA THR A 51 3.00 0.27 -8.11
C THR A 51 2.38 1.01 -9.28
N HIS A 52 1.76 2.15 -9.00
CA HIS A 52 1.14 3.00 -10.00
C HIS A 52 1.68 4.42 -9.85
N ARG A 53 1.95 5.08 -10.97
CA ARG A 53 2.35 6.49 -11.03
C ARG A 53 1.31 7.24 -11.86
N TYR A 54 0.80 8.32 -11.32
CA TYR A 54 -0.23 9.16 -11.92
C TYR A 54 0.22 10.60 -11.90
N SER A 55 -0.12 11.35 -12.94
CA SER A 55 0.13 12.79 -13.02
C SER A 55 -0.95 13.58 -12.28
N TRP A 56 -0.63 14.79 -11.81
CA TRP A 56 -1.60 15.66 -11.11
C TRP A 56 -2.94 15.86 -11.84
N PRO A 57 -2.98 16.07 -13.17
CA PRO A 57 -4.24 16.25 -13.90
C PRO A 57 -5.14 15.01 -13.96
N GLU A 58 -4.58 13.82 -13.73
CA GLU A 58 -5.37 12.59 -13.70
C GLU A 58 -6.10 12.39 -12.38
N ILE A 59 -5.70 13.11 -11.32
CA ILE A 59 -6.20 12.95 -9.97
C ILE A 59 -7.30 13.96 -9.71
N LEU A 60 -8.50 13.48 -9.38
CA LEU A 60 -9.66 14.33 -9.14
C LEU A 60 -9.83 14.66 -7.66
N ASP A 61 -9.82 13.64 -6.81
CA ASP A 61 -10.11 13.80 -5.38
C ASP A 61 -9.51 12.66 -4.55
N VAL A 62 -9.39 12.90 -3.25
CA VAL A 62 -9.03 11.88 -2.26
C VAL A 62 -10.04 11.86 -1.11
N THR A 63 -10.62 10.69 -0.87
CA THR A 63 -11.62 10.48 0.20
C THR A 63 -11.14 9.44 1.21
N LEU A 64 -11.25 9.75 2.50
CA LEU A 64 -11.07 8.81 3.61
C LEU A 64 -12.29 8.83 4.53
N LEU A 65 -13.15 7.80 4.45
CA LEU A 65 -14.32 7.70 5.33
C LEU A 65 -13.99 7.07 6.68
N VAL A 66 -14.86 7.28 7.66
CA VAL A 66 -14.74 6.61 8.95
C VAL A 66 -14.94 5.11 8.79
N GLY A 67 -13.92 4.34 9.14
CA GLY A 67 -13.93 2.88 9.00
C GLY A 67 -13.22 2.37 7.75
N ASP A 68 -12.87 3.25 6.82
CA ASP A 68 -12.06 2.86 5.66
C ASP A 68 -10.65 2.46 6.14
N PRO A 69 -10.09 1.34 5.61
CA PRO A 69 -8.76 0.89 6.00
C PRO A 69 -7.65 1.77 5.41
N TRP A 70 -7.93 2.51 4.35
CA TRP A 70 -7.04 3.47 3.69
C TRP A 70 -7.84 4.46 2.82
N PRO A 71 -7.28 5.64 2.47
CA PRO A 71 -7.93 6.60 1.57
C PRO A 71 -8.10 6.02 0.16
N ARG A 72 -9.10 6.52 -0.55
CA ARG A 72 -9.36 6.23 -1.96
C ARG A 72 -9.12 7.48 -2.78
N ILE A 73 -8.45 7.32 -3.92
CA ILE A 73 -8.16 8.38 -4.87
C ILE A 73 -8.98 8.10 -6.13
N ASP A 74 -9.73 9.10 -6.57
CA ASP A 74 -10.53 9.05 -7.77
C ASP A 74 -9.79 9.70 -8.94
N PHE A 75 -9.82 9.04 -10.09
CA PHE A 75 -9.10 9.46 -11.29
C PHE A 75 -10.05 9.86 -12.43
N SER A 76 -9.57 10.71 -13.33
CA SER A 76 -10.33 11.25 -14.46
C SER A 76 -10.80 10.18 -15.47
N ASP A 77 -10.19 9.00 -15.46
CA ASP A 77 -10.58 7.85 -16.27
C ASP A 77 -11.67 6.97 -15.62
N GLY A 78 -12.21 7.38 -14.48
CA GLY A 78 -13.25 6.67 -13.74
C GLY A 78 -12.74 5.54 -12.85
N ARG A 79 -11.42 5.35 -12.72
CA ARG A 79 -10.87 4.40 -11.74
C ARG A 79 -10.81 5.03 -10.36
N THR A 80 -10.98 4.19 -9.34
CA THR A 80 -10.73 4.52 -7.94
C THR A 80 -9.67 3.58 -7.39
N ILE A 81 -8.60 4.13 -6.80
CA ILE A 81 -7.48 3.33 -6.27
C ILE A 81 -7.27 3.64 -4.79
N GLY A 82 -7.14 2.58 -4.00
CA GLY A 82 -6.79 2.69 -2.58
C GLY A 82 -5.33 3.05 -2.38
N ALA A 83 -5.07 4.03 -1.53
CA ALA A 83 -3.74 4.50 -1.15
C ALA A 83 -3.29 3.80 0.14
N MET A 84 -2.94 2.51 0.05
CA MET A 84 -2.67 1.65 1.22
C MET A 84 -1.51 2.13 2.10
N GLY A 85 -0.63 2.99 1.56
CA GLY A 85 0.47 3.60 2.32
C GLY A 85 0.01 4.60 3.39
N ILE A 86 -1.24 5.04 3.34
CA ILE A 86 -1.88 5.80 4.42
C ILE A 86 -2.84 4.84 5.13
N GLN A 87 -2.49 4.40 6.34
CA GLN A 87 -3.31 3.45 7.07
C GLN A 87 -4.39 4.14 7.90
N GLY A 88 -5.66 3.86 7.61
CA GLY A 88 -6.81 4.41 8.34
C GLY A 88 -6.82 4.06 9.83
N SER A 89 -6.18 2.95 10.21
CA SER A 89 -5.95 2.54 11.59
C SER A 89 -5.15 3.57 12.41
N GLU A 90 -4.34 4.41 11.76
CA GLU A 90 -3.54 5.47 12.38
C GLU A 90 -4.35 6.75 12.68
N LYS A 91 -5.66 6.75 12.38
CA LYS A 91 -6.65 7.79 12.73
C LYS A 91 -6.18 9.22 12.41
N ALA A 92 -5.65 9.94 13.39
CA ALA A 92 -5.26 11.34 13.26
C ALA A 92 -4.14 11.52 12.22
N ARG A 93 -3.18 10.59 12.17
CA ARG A 93 -2.10 10.61 11.17
C ARG A 93 -2.65 10.39 9.77
N ALA A 94 -3.56 9.43 9.61
CA ALA A 94 -4.22 9.16 8.34
C ALA A 94 -4.99 10.38 7.84
N ARG A 95 -5.82 10.98 8.69
CA ARG A 95 -6.57 12.20 8.36
C ARG A 95 -5.66 13.35 7.95
N ARG A 96 -4.55 13.56 8.67
CA ARG A 96 -3.57 14.59 8.33
C ARG A 96 -2.93 14.32 6.98
N ALA A 97 -2.45 13.09 6.73
CA ALA A 97 -1.82 12.72 5.47
C ALA A 97 -2.81 12.85 4.28
N THR A 98 -4.07 12.46 4.47
CA THR A 98 -5.13 12.65 3.47
C THR A 98 -5.40 14.13 3.21
N ALA A 99 -5.49 14.96 4.24
CA ALA A 99 -5.69 16.41 4.07
C ALA A 99 -4.50 17.10 3.39
N GLU A 100 -3.26 16.68 3.69
CA GLU A 100 -2.07 17.15 2.99
C GLU A 100 -2.10 16.75 1.51
N LEU A 101 -2.54 15.52 1.21
CA LEU A 101 -2.70 15.06 -0.16
C LEU A 101 -3.80 15.83 -0.90
N GLU A 102 -4.94 16.07 -0.27
CA GLU A 102 -6.04 16.85 -0.82
C GLU A 102 -5.60 18.29 -1.15
N ALA A 103 -4.81 18.91 -0.26
CA ALA A 103 -4.25 20.24 -0.51
C ALA A 103 -3.33 20.26 -1.74
N LEU A 104 -2.48 19.24 -1.90
CA LEU A 104 -1.61 19.11 -3.08
C LEU A 104 -2.40 18.87 -4.37
N ILE A 105 -3.45 18.05 -4.31
CA ILE A 105 -4.34 17.82 -5.46
C ILE A 105 -4.99 19.14 -5.88
N ARG A 106 -5.47 19.93 -4.92
CA ARG A 106 -6.08 21.23 -5.21
C ARG A 106 -5.08 22.23 -5.79
N GLU A 107 -3.88 22.30 -5.21
CA GLU A 107 -2.83 23.21 -5.66
C GLU A 107 -2.32 22.87 -7.06
N ARG A 108 -2.19 21.58 -7.40
CA ARG A 108 -1.50 21.12 -8.62
C ARG A 108 -2.40 20.55 -9.70
N GLY A 109 -3.60 20.11 -9.33
CA GLY A 109 -4.62 19.60 -10.25
C GLY A 109 -5.37 20.70 -10.99
N GLU A 110 -5.64 21.83 -10.32
CA GLU A 110 -6.33 22.98 -10.93
C GLU A 110 -5.37 23.98 -11.61
N ALA A 111 -4.10 24.04 -11.18
CA ALA A 111 -3.18 25.11 -11.59
C ALA A 111 -2.41 24.87 -12.90
N ARG A 112 -2.75 23.86 -13.69
CA ARG A 112 -2.05 23.55 -14.96
C ARG A 112 -2.96 23.62 -16.19
N GLU A 113 -3.82 24.64 -16.22
CA GLU A 113 -4.34 25.20 -17.48
C GLU A 113 -3.39 26.33 -17.94
N GLU A 114 -2.24 25.98 -18.52
CA GLU A 114 -1.43 26.88 -19.35
C GLU A 114 -1.15 26.26 -20.72
#